data_AF-A0A519PBB2-F1
#
_entry.id   AF-A0A519PBB2-F1
#
_cell.length_a   1.000
_cell.length_b   1.000
_cell.length_c   1.000
_cell.angle_alpha   90.00
_cell.angle_beta   90.00
_cell.angle_gamma   90.00
#
_symmetry.space_group_name_H-M   'P 1'
#
loop_
_entity.id
_entity.type
_entity.pdbx_description
1 polymer ?
#
loop_
_entity_poly.entity_id
_entity_poly.type
_entity_poly.pdbx_seq_one_letter_code
_entity_poly.pdbx_strand_id
1 'polypeptide(L)'
;ALSILQTGLSAAGRARRSPVLAGAAQGAALAAAAAVALSFAALIYAFVVSDFSVSNVAANSHTDKPMLYKVAGAWGSHEGSLLLWCLVLTVFGGALARARGLPFGLKASAVAVQGTLGSLFLAFAVFTSSPFTRLDPAPFQGASLNPLLQDPALAVHPPLLYAGYVGFSVCFSLAVAALIEGRAQTAFWPAWGRWVRPWALASWAFLTVGITLGSFWAYYELGWGGWWFWDPVENASFMPWLAGAALLHSAVVTERRGALAGWTVFLALLAFTFSMLGAFLVRSGVLTSVHAFAVDPQRGMMLLAILGITAGAAFALFAWRAPQLKGGGLFAPVSREGALVLNNLFLTAAAATVLLGTLYPLILEAASGATISVGPPYFAATFVPLMVVAFIILPAGPLLAWKRGDLPGAVQRLAVAAGQAIVSALVAYALWEP
;
A
#
# COMPACT_ATOMS: atom_id res chain seq x y z
N ALA A 1 23.84 4.07 0.12
CA ALA A 1 24.58 5.26 0.60
C ALA A 1 23.72 6.52 0.65
N LEU A 2 23.17 7.01 -0.48
CA LEU A 2 22.38 8.27 -0.52
C LEU A 2 21.16 8.25 0.41
N SER A 3 20.43 7.14 0.51
CA SER A 3 19.32 7.02 1.48
C SER A 3 19.76 7.07 2.95
N ILE A 4 20.96 6.57 3.26
CA ILE A 4 21.53 6.66 4.62
C ILE A 4 21.90 8.11 4.92
N LEU A 5 22.50 8.81 3.95
CA LEU A 5 22.77 10.25 4.05
C LEU A 5 21.47 11.05 4.20
N GLN A 6 20.42 10.73 3.43
CA GLN A 6 19.09 11.32 3.60
C GLN A 6 18.59 11.15 5.03
N THR A 7 18.66 9.94 5.62
CA THR A 7 18.27 9.70 7.01
C THR A 7 19.09 10.55 7.98
N GLY A 8 20.42 10.41 7.93
CA GLY A 8 21.34 11.03 8.88
C GLY A 8 21.29 12.55 8.83
N LEU A 9 21.35 13.14 7.63
CA LEU A 9 21.30 14.60 7.44
C LEU A 9 19.94 15.17 7.84
N SER A 10 18.84 14.47 7.57
CA SER A 10 17.51 14.96 7.94
C SER A 10 17.27 14.87 9.45
N ALA A 11 17.72 13.79 10.09
CA ALA A 11 17.69 13.66 11.55
C ALA A 11 18.58 14.69 12.25
N ALA A 12 19.80 14.91 11.76
CA ALA A 12 20.72 15.93 12.27
C ALA A 12 20.19 17.35 12.03
N GLY A 13 19.61 17.61 10.85
CA GLY A 13 18.99 18.88 10.50
C GLY A 13 17.80 19.21 11.38
N ARG A 14 16.98 18.22 11.72
CA ARG A 14 15.93 18.33 12.75
C ARG A 14 16.53 18.70 14.11
N ALA A 15 17.48 17.89 14.61
CA ALA A 15 18.04 18.04 15.95
C ALA A 15 18.73 19.39 16.15
N ARG A 16 19.48 19.85 15.14
CA ARG A 16 20.21 21.12 15.16
C ARG A 16 19.40 22.32 14.65
N ARG A 17 18.14 22.10 14.23
CA ARG A 17 17.30 23.10 13.54
C ARG A 17 18.03 23.79 12.38
N SER A 18 18.84 23.02 11.64
CA SER A 18 19.70 23.55 10.56
C SER A 18 19.01 23.39 9.20
N PRO A 19 18.63 24.50 8.53
CA PRO A 19 18.09 24.45 7.17
C PRO A 19 19.10 23.90 6.15
N VAL A 20 20.39 24.10 6.39
CA VAL A 20 21.47 23.60 5.52
C VAL A 20 21.51 22.08 5.53
N LEU A 21 21.50 21.45 6.71
CA LEU A 21 21.47 19.99 6.81
C LEU A 21 20.18 19.39 6.26
N ALA A 22 19.03 20.04 6.50
CA ALA A 22 17.76 19.62 5.91
C ALA A 22 17.75 19.77 4.38
N GLY A 23 18.36 20.83 3.84
CA GLY A 23 18.55 21.04 2.41
C GLY A 23 19.47 20.00 1.79
N ALA A 24 20.57 19.65 2.46
CA ALA A 24 21.46 18.57 2.04
C ALA A 24 20.74 17.21 2.04
N ALA A 25 19.89 16.94 3.05
CA ALA A 25 19.06 15.74 3.08
C ALA A 25 18.05 15.68 1.91
N GLN A 26 17.46 16.82 1.55
CA GLN A 26 16.61 16.92 0.36
C GLN A 26 17.41 16.63 -0.92
N GLY A 27 18.64 17.15 -1.04
CA GLY A 27 19.55 16.82 -2.13
C GLY A 27 19.85 15.31 -2.19
N ALA A 28 20.16 14.69 -1.05
CA ALA A 28 20.40 13.25 -0.94
C ALA A 28 19.19 12.41 -1.35
N ALA A 29 17.97 12.82 -0.98
CA ALA A 29 16.73 12.14 -1.38
C ALA A 29 16.51 12.16 -2.90
N LEU A 30 16.74 13.32 -3.54
CA LEU A 30 16.62 13.47 -4.99
C LEU A 30 17.72 12.71 -5.73
N ALA A 31 18.94 12.75 -5.22
CA ALA A 31 20.05 11.98 -5.77
C ALA A 31 19.79 10.47 -5.63
N ALA A 32 19.22 10.00 -4.52
CA ALA A 32 18.84 8.60 -4.34
C ALA A 32 17.80 8.18 -5.40
N ALA A 33 16.76 8.98 -5.60
CA ALA A 33 15.75 8.72 -6.63
C ALA A 33 16.36 8.65 -8.04
N ALA A 34 17.25 9.60 -8.38
CA ALA A 34 17.94 9.62 -9.67
C ALA A 34 18.85 8.40 -9.86
N ALA A 35 19.61 8.01 -8.83
CA ALA A 35 20.50 6.86 -8.88
C ALA A 35 19.73 5.54 -9.03
N VAL A 36 18.62 5.37 -8.32
CA VAL A 36 17.77 4.17 -8.43
C VAL A 36 17.04 4.16 -9.78
N ALA A 37 16.59 5.31 -10.30
CA ALA A 37 16.02 5.42 -11.64
C ALA A 37 17.03 5.03 -12.73
N LEU A 38 18.28 5.48 -12.62
CA LEU A 38 19.36 5.08 -13.53
C LEU A 38 19.63 3.57 -13.45
N SER A 39 19.67 3.02 -12.24
CA SER A 39 19.81 1.57 -12.02
C SER A 39 18.68 0.80 -12.70
N PHE A 40 17.41 1.20 -12.48
CA PHE A 40 16.27 0.53 -13.10
C PHE A 40 16.26 0.67 -14.64
N ALA A 41 16.66 1.84 -15.17
CA ALA A 41 16.83 2.03 -16.61
C ALA A 41 17.92 1.12 -17.18
N ALA A 42 19.04 0.92 -16.47
CA ALA A 42 20.08 -0.03 -16.86
C ALA A 42 19.56 -1.48 -16.86
N LEU A 43 18.73 -1.86 -15.89
CA LEU A 43 18.08 -3.18 -15.89
C LEU A 43 17.16 -3.35 -17.11
N ILE A 44 16.30 -2.37 -17.38
CA ILE A 44 15.44 -2.38 -18.58
C ILE A 44 16.28 -2.51 -19.85
N TYR A 45 17.36 -1.75 -19.95
CA TYR A 45 18.28 -1.82 -21.10
C TYR A 45 18.84 -3.24 -21.28
N ALA A 46 19.32 -3.87 -20.19
CA ALA A 46 19.82 -5.24 -20.23
C ALA A 46 18.76 -6.25 -20.73
N PHE A 47 17.49 -6.09 -20.31
CA PHE A 47 16.38 -6.90 -20.83
C PHE A 47 16.09 -6.64 -22.31
N VAL A 48 16.11 -5.37 -22.74
CA VAL A 48 15.84 -4.93 -24.11
C VAL A 48 16.85 -5.53 -25.10
N VAL A 49 18.15 -5.46 -24.76
CA VAL A 49 19.22 -6.00 -25.61
C VAL A 49 19.47 -7.48 -25.39
N SER A 50 18.68 -8.13 -24.52
CA SER A 50 18.83 -9.54 -24.17
C SER A 50 20.25 -9.89 -23.67
N ASP A 51 20.80 -9.05 -22.78
CA ASP A 51 22.10 -9.32 -22.14
C ASP A 51 21.99 -10.46 -21.13
N PHE A 52 22.17 -11.70 -21.61
CA PHE A 52 22.10 -12.91 -20.80
C PHE A 52 23.27 -13.11 -19.83
N SER A 53 24.27 -12.23 -19.86
CA SER A 53 25.29 -12.24 -18.81
C SER A 53 24.78 -11.67 -17.48
N VAL A 54 23.57 -11.09 -17.44
CA VAL A 54 22.82 -10.78 -16.22
C VAL A 54 21.87 -11.94 -15.90
N SER A 55 22.00 -12.54 -14.71
CA SER A 55 21.22 -13.73 -14.31
C SER A 55 19.72 -13.50 -14.38
N ASN A 56 19.25 -12.33 -13.97
CA ASN A 56 17.84 -11.99 -13.99
C ASN A 56 17.27 -11.92 -15.42
N VAL A 57 18.08 -11.41 -16.37
CA VAL A 57 17.71 -11.36 -17.80
C VAL A 57 17.72 -12.75 -18.39
N ALA A 58 18.74 -13.55 -18.10
CA ALA A 58 18.83 -14.96 -18.53
C ALA A 58 17.64 -15.79 -18.02
N ALA A 59 17.18 -15.55 -16.80
CA ALA A 59 16.08 -16.31 -16.22
C ALA A 59 14.68 -15.88 -16.72
N ASN A 60 14.51 -14.64 -17.21
CA ASN A 60 13.18 -14.05 -17.45
C ASN A 60 12.98 -13.41 -18.84
N SER A 61 13.93 -13.58 -19.76
CA SER A 61 13.90 -13.01 -21.11
C SER A 61 14.32 -14.01 -22.17
N HIS A 62 14.01 -13.70 -23.42
CA HIS A 62 14.39 -14.46 -24.61
C HIS A 62 14.58 -13.50 -25.79
N THR A 63 15.46 -13.83 -26.73
CA THR A 63 15.75 -12.99 -27.92
C THR A 63 14.50 -12.75 -28.78
N ASP A 64 13.73 -13.80 -29.07
CA ASP A 64 12.50 -13.76 -29.88
C ASP A 64 11.30 -13.08 -29.20
N LYS A 65 11.45 -12.64 -27.96
CA LYS A 65 10.34 -12.09 -27.18
C LYS A 65 9.89 -10.72 -27.72
N PRO A 66 8.58 -10.45 -27.84
CA PRO A 66 8.09 -9.11 -28.17
C PRO A 66 8.64 -8.03 -27.23
N MET A 67 8.95 -6.85 -27.77
CA MET A 67 9.63 -5.79 -27.02
C MET A 67 8.91 -5.37 -25.73
N LEU A 68 7.57 -5.33 -25.75
CA LEU A 68 6.76 -5.04 -24.57
C LEU A 68 7.12 -5.97 -23.40
N TYR A 69 7.23 -7.27 -23.66
CA TYR A 69 7.50 -8.26 -22.62
C TYR A 69 8.99 -8.41 -22.28
N LYS A 70 9.89 -7.90 -23.13
CA LYS A 70 11.29 -7.67 -22.72
C LYS A 70 11.34 -6.58 -21.67
N VAL A 71 10.70 -5.43 -21.93
CA VAL A 71 10.64 -4.32 -20.96
C VAL A 71 9.93 -4.77 -19.67
N ALA A 72 8.76 -5.39 -19.77
CA ALA A 72 8.02 -5.86 -18.60
C ALA A 72 8.74 -6.95 -17.80
N GLY A 73 9.64 -7.72 -18.45
CA GLY A 73 10.52 -8.66 -17.76
C GLY A 73 11.36 -8.03 -16.66
N ALA A 74 11.69 -6.74 -16.77
CA ALA A 74 12.45 -6.01 -15.75
C ALA A 74 11.72 -5.89 -14.41
N TRP A 75 10.40 -6.09 -14.35
CA TRP A 75 9.62 -6.14 -13.11
C TRP A 75 8.77 -7.42 -12.96
N GLY A 76 8.87 -8.35 -13.90
CA GLY A 76 8.19 -9.66 -13.82
C GLY A 76 8.88 -10.67 -12.88
N SER A 77 10.09 -10.35 -12.43
CA SER A 77 10.90 -11.15 -11.49
C SER A 77 10.82 -10.62 -10.06
N HIS A 78 11.19 -11.45 -9.08
CA HIS A 78 11.32 -11.01 -7.69
C HIS A 78 12.31 -9.85 -7.56
N GLU A 79 13.54 -10.01 -8.07
CA GLU A 79 14.62 -9.03 -7.95
C GLU A 79 14.29 -7.73 -8.69
N GLY A 80 13.72 -7.86 -9.90
CA GLY A 80 13.29 -6.72 -10.69
C GLY A 80 12.15 -5.93 -10.06
N SER A 81 11.12 -6.64 -9.55
CA SER A 81 10.00 -6.01 -8.84
C SER A 81 10.43 -5.34 -7.53
N LEU A 82 11.46 -5.85 -6.85
CA LEU A 82 12.02 -5.20 -5.67
C LEU A 82 12.81 -3.93 -6.03
N LEU A 83 13.52 -3.90 -7.16
CA LEU A 83 14.14 -2.67 -7.65
C LEU A 83 13.07 -1.64 -8.03
N LEU A 84 11.97 -2.07 -8.65
CA LEU A 84 10.80 -1.21 -8.90
C LEU A 84 10.19 -0.68 -7.60
N TRP A 85 10.05 -1.50 -6.56
CA TRP A 85 9.64 -1.06 -5.22
C TRP A 85 10.56 0.05 -4.69
N CYS A 86 11.88 -0.14 -4.79
CA CYS A 86 12.86 0.86 -4.36
C CYS A 86 12.79 2.14 -5.19
N LEU A 87 12.55 2.03 -6.50
CA LEU A 87 12.35 3.17 -7.39
C LEU A 87 11.15 3.99 -6.95
N VAL A 88 9.99 3.35 -6.77
CA VAL A 88 8.78 4.02 -6.32
C VAL A 88 9.00 4.67 -4.95
N LEU A 89 9.58 3.94 -4.00
CA LEU A 89 9.87 4.45 -2.64
C LEU A 89 10.73 5.71 -2.67
N THR A 90 11.82 5.70 -3.46
CA THR A 90 12.73 6.85 -3.54
C THR A 90 12.13 8.02 -4.33
N VAL A 91 11.31 7.78 -5.35
CA VAL A 91 10.55 8.83 -6.06
C VAL A 91 9.57 9.52 -5.11
N PHE A 92 8.78 8.76 -4.35
CA PHE A 92 7.89 9.31 -3.31
C PHE A 92 8.69 10.03 -2.20
N GLY A 93 9.83 9.49 -1.79
CA GLY A 93 10.75 10.13 -0.84
C GLY A 93 11.29 11.48 -1.34
N GLY A 94 11.69 11.55 -2.61
CA GLY A 94 12.11 12.78 -3.27
C GLY A 94 10.97 13.80 -3.40
N ALA A 95 9.76 13.34 -3.73
CA ALA A 95 8.56 14.17 -3.78
C ALA A 95 8.20 14.75 -2.40
N LEU A 96 8.23 13.93 -1.34
CA LEU A 96 8.05 14.38 0.04
C LEU A 96 9.13 15.40 0.45
N ALA A 97 10.40 15.16 0.07
CA ALA A 97 11.49 16.08 0.36
C ALA A 97 11.33 17.43 -0.35
N ARG A 98 10.62 17.49 -1.49
CA ARG A 98 10.27 18.74 -2.19
C ARG A 98 8.94 19.35 -1.76
N ALA A 99 8.13 18.64 -0.96
CA ALA A 99 6.83 19.14 -0.51
C ALA A 99 6.98 20.48 0.24
N ARG A 100 6.03 21.39 -0.02
CA ARG A 100 5.98 22.73 0.58
C ARG A 100 4.84 22.80 1.61
N GLY A 101 4.92 23.78 2.51
CA GLY A 101 3.86 24.04 3.49
C GLY A 101 3.87 23.14 4.73
N LEU A 102 4.81 22.19 4.84
CA LEU A 102 5.01 21.42 6.06
C LEU A 102 5.91 22.18 7.05
N PRO A 103 5.63 22.16 8.35
CA PRO A 103 6.54 22.66 9.38
C PRO A 103 7.90 21.98 9.30
N PHE A 104 8.96 22.73 9.53
CA PHE A 104 10.34 22.27 9.39
C PHE A 104 10.62 20.93 10.11
N GLY A 105 10.27 20.85 11.39
CA GLY A 105 10.49 19.63 12.20
C GLY A 105 9.73 18.41 11.67
N LEU A 106 8.47 18.59 11.28
CA LEU A 106 7.65 17.52 10.69
C LEU A 106 8.26 17.02 9.38
N LYS A 107 8.62 17.94 8.47
CA LYS A 107 9.21 17.60 7.18
C LYS A 107 10.55 16.88 7.37
N ALA A 108 11.43 17.39 8.22
CA ALA A 108 12.73 16.79 8.48
C ALA A 108 12.60 15.38 9.10
N SER A 109 11.66 15.17 10.02
CA SER A 109 11.38 13.81 10.52
C SER A 109 10.81 12.89 9.45
N ALA A 110 9.86 13.35 8.64
CA ALA A 110 9.23 12.51 7.64
C ALA A 110 10.22 12.10 6.54
N VAL A 111 11.10 13.01 6.11
CA VAL A 111 12.19 12.73 5.17
C VAL A 111 13.22 11.77 5.77
N ALA A 112 13.50 11.86 7.08
CA ALA A 112 14.39 10.93 7.77
C ALA A 112 13.79 9.51 7.79
N VAL A 113 12.50 9.37 8.13
CA VAL A 113 11.80 8.08 8.14
C VAL A 113 11.75 7.47 6.73
N GLN A 114 11.44 8.28 5.71
CA GLN A 114 11.53 7.84 4.30
C GLN A 114 12.93 7.35 3.93
N GLY A 115 13.98 8.06 4.34
CA GLY A 115 15.36 7.64 4.10
C GLY A 115 15.69 6.31 4.79
N THR A 116 15.15 6.08 5.99
CA THR A 116 15.36 4.83 6.74
C THR A 116 14.70 3.67 6.02
N LEU A 117 13.43 3.83 5.61
CA LEU A 117 12.73 2.84 4.81
C LEU A 117 13.49 2.55 3.50
N GLY A 118 13.93 3.61 2.79
CA GLY A 118 14.74 3.48 1.58
C GLY A 118 16.04 2.73 1.82
N SER A 119 16.73 3.00 2.93
CA SER A 119 17.98 2.33 3.29
C SER A 119 17.76 0.84 3.55
N LEU A 120 16.70 0.46 4.26
CA LEU A 120 16.38 -0.94 4.56
C LEU A 120 16.03 -1.72 3.28
N PHE A 121 15.14 -1.21 2.44
CA PHE A 121 14.75 -1.89 1.20
C PHE A 121 15.87 -1.93 0.16
N LEU A 122 16.69 -0.87 0.04
CA LEU A 122 17.87 -0.90 -0.83
C LEU A 122 18.95 -1.85 -0.31
N ALA A 123 19.13 -1.95 1.01
CA ALA A 123 20.04 -2.95 1.58
C ALA A 123 19.54 -4.37 1.25
N PHE A 124 18.24 -4.64 1.39
CA PHE A 124 17.65 -5.92 0.99
C PHE A 124 17.87 -6.22 -0.50
N ALA A 125 17.64 -5.24 -1.38
CA ALA A 125 17.88 -5.38 -2.81
C ALA A 125 19.35 -5.67 -3.13
N VAL A 126 20.29 -4.95 -2.52
CA VAL A 126 21.73 -5.11 -2.83
C VAL A 126 22.30 -6.42 -2.27
N PHE A 127 21.96 -6.78 -1.03
CA PHE A 127 22.62 -7.89 -0.35
C PHE A 127 21.93 -9.25 -0.49
N THR A 128 20.64 -9.27 -0.84
CA THR A 128 19.87 -10.53 -0.85
C THR A 128 19.10 -10.76 -2.15
N SER A 129 18.86 -9.72 -2.96
CA SER A 129 18.00 -9.83 -4.13
C SER A 129 18.47 -8.92 -5.28
N SER A 130 19.78 -8.98 -5.58
CA SER A 130 20.38 -8.12 -6.60
C SER A 130 19.91 -8.54 -8.00
N PRO A 131 19.29 -7.65 -8.79
CA PRO A 131 18.87 -7.97 -10.16
C PRO A 131 20.03 -7.96 -11.16
N PHE A 132 21.25 -7.64 -10.72
CA PHE A 132 22.45 -7.48 -11.58
C PHE A 132 23.50 -8.58 -11.38
N THR A 133 23.17 -9.65 -10.66
CA THR A 133 24.05 -10.80 -10.51
C THR A 133 24.51 -11.29 -11.89
N ARG A 134 25.82 -11.51 -12.05
CA ARG A 134 26.44 -11.82 -13.34
C ARG A 134 26.63 -13.33 -13.50
N LEU A 135 26.49 -13.81 -14.73
CA LEU A 135 26.76 -15.19 -15.12
C LEU A 135 28.04 -15.24 -15.96
N ASP A 136 28.91 -16.21 -15.64
CA ASP A 136 30.11 -16.53 -16.41
C ASP A 136 30.33 -18.06 -16.39
N PRO A 137 30.20 -18.77 -17.54
CA PRO A 137 29.88 -18.23 -18.85
C PRO A 137 28.42 -17.75 -18.96
N ALA A 138 28.20 -16.70 -19.75
CA ALA A 138 26.86 -16.25 -20.07
C ALA A 138 26.15 -17.27 -21.00
N PRO A 139 24.90 -17.67 -20.73
CA PRO A 139 24.16 -18.56 -21.62
C PRO A 139 23.87 -17.86 -22.95
N PHE A 140 23.83 -18.65 -24.03
CA PHE A 140 23.53 -18.14 -25.37
C PHE A 140 22.08 -17.65 -25.51
N GLN A 141 21.17 -18.21 -24.71
CA GLN A 141 19.75 -17.89 -24.72
C GLN A 141 19.17 -17.90 -23.30
N GLY A 142 18.19 -17.04 -23.05
CA GLY A 142 17.46 -17.02 -21.78
C GLY A 142 16.25 -17.98 -21.73
N ALA A 143 15.75 -18.24 -20.53
CA ALA A 143 14.66 -19.18 -20.25
C ALA A 143 13.26 -18.63 -20.57
N SER A 144 13.16 -17.39 -21.07
CA SER A 144 11.92 -16.64 -21.25
C SER A 144 11.19 -16.34 -19.93
N LEU A 145 10.10 -15.58 -20.02
CA LEU A 145 9.19 -15.34 -18.90
C LEU A 145 8.08 -16.38 -18.94
N ASN A 146 7.53 -16.72 -17.78
CA ASN A 146 6.32 -17.53 -17.69
C ASN A 146 5.27 -17.03 -18.71
N PRO A 147 4.73 -17.90 -19.59
CA PRO A 147 3.76 -17.52 -20.62
C PRO A 147 2.57 -16.73 -20.10
N LEU A 148 2.06 -17.07 -18.90
CA LEU A 148 0.94 -16.36 -18.27
C LEU A 148 1.24 -14.89 -18.00
N LEU A 149 2.53 -14.53 -17.93
CA LEU A 149 2.95 -13.16 -17.67
C LEU A 149 3.15 -12.32 -18.94
N GLN A 150 2.89 -12.89 -20.12
CA GLN A 150 3.02 -12.23 -21.41
C GLN A 150 1.69 -11.64 -21.88
N ASP A 151 1.13 -10.77 -21.05
CA ASP A 151 -0.15 -10.10 -21.29
C ASP A 151 -0.03 -8.57 -21.09
N PRO A 152 -0.70 -7.72 -21.90
CA PRO A 152 -0.61 -6.27 -21.76
C PRO A 152 -1.15 -5.72 -20.42
N ALA A 153 -2.24 -6.27 -19.88
CA ALA A 153 -2.78 -5.86 -18.60
C ALA A 153 -1.79 -6.20 -17.48
N LEU A 154 -1.15 -7.37 -17.52
CA LEU A 154 -0.09 -7.71 -16.58
C LEU A 154 1.19 -6.88 -16.76
N ALA A 155 1.54 -6.45 -17.98
CA ALA A 155 2.68 -5.55 -18.16
C ALA A 155 2.47 -4.21 -17.42
N VAL A 156 1.24 -3.69 -17.41
CA VAL A 156 0.88 -2.39 -16.83
C VAL A 156 0.49 -2.46 -15.34
N HIS A 157 -0.07 -3.59 -14.90
CA HIS A 157 -0.58 -3.78 -13.54
C HIS A 157 0.47 -3.56 -12.43
N PRO A 158 1.65 -4.22 -12.42
CA PRO A 158 2.60 -4.13 -11.31
C PRO A 158 3.11 -2.71 -11.06
N PRO A 159 3.51 -1.90 -12.06
CA PRO A 159 3.88 -0.51 -11.82
C PRO A 159 2.82 0.31 -11.08
N LEU A 160 1.54 0.13 -11.42
CA LEU A 160 0.43 0.82 -10.75
C LEU A 160 0.18 0.26 -9.35
N LEU A 161 0.23 -1.06 -9.19
CA LEU A 161 0.13 -1.72 -7.89
C LEU A 161 1.23 -1.23 -6.93
N TYR A 162 2.49 -1.19 -7.37
CA TYR A 162 3.62 -0.71 -6.57
C TYR A 162 3.54 0.79 -6.28
N ALA A 163 3.09 1.61 -7.24
CA ALA A 163 2.80 3.03 -7.00
C ALA A 163 1.79 3.23 -5.85
N GLY A 164 0.79 2.34 -5.76
CA GLY A 164 -0.17 2.34 -4.67
C GLY A 164 0.39 1.82 -3.34
N TYR A 165 0.93 0.59 -3.33
CA TYR A 165 1.52 -0.06 -2.14
C TYR A 165 2.56 0.84 -1.46
N VAL A 166 3.54 1.26 -2.26
CA VAL A 166 4.71 1.95 -1.76
C VAL A 166 4.41 3.43 -1.53
N GLY A 167 3.43 4.00 -2.23
CA GLY A 167 2.96 5.36 -2.00
C GLY A 167 2.50 5.61 -0.56
N PHE A 168 1.87 4.62 0.08
CA PHE A 168 1.47 4.72 1.49
C PHE A 168 2.64 4.90 2.47
N SER A 169 3.89 4.63 2.05
CA SER A 169 5.08 4.91 2.85
C SER A 169 5.18 6.39 3.25
N VAL A 170 4.66 7.32 2.42
CA VAL A 170 4.66 8.75 2.75
C VAL A 170 3.68 9.05 3.87
N CYS A 171 2.48 8.45 3.83
CA CYS A 171 1.50 8.53 4.92
C CYS A 171 2.08 7.98 6.22
N PHE A 172 2.73 6.82 6.16
CA PHE A 172 3.44 6.21 7.29
C PHE A 172 4.52 7.14 7.84
N SER A 173 5.35 7.72 6.97
CA SER A 173 6.44 8.61 7.37
C SER A 173 5.95 9.91 8.00
N LEU A 174 4.85 10.48 7.49
CA LEU A 174 4.19 11.65 8.07
C LEU A 174 3.53 11.34 9.42
N ALA A 175 2.99 10.14 9.60
CA ALA A 175 2.43 9.66 10.86
C ALA A 175 3.52 9.47 11.92
N VAL A 176 4.59 8.74 11.61
CA VAL A 176 5.75 8.59 12.52
C VAL A 176 6.35 9.96 12.85
N ALA A 177 6.52 10.84 11.86
CA ALA A 177 7.04 12.19 12.08
C ALA A 177 6.15 13.03 13.01
N ALA A 178 4.82 12.95 12.88
CA ALA A 178 3.89 13.64 13.77
C ALA A 178 3.99 13.11 15.22
N LEU A 179 4.16 11.80 15.39
CA LEU A 179 4.36 11.18 16.70
C LEU A 179 5.69 11.60 17.34
N ILE A 180 6.77 11.69 16.56
CA ILE A 180 8.08 12.19 17.02
C ILE A 180 7.99 13.67 17.41
N GLU A 181 7.30 14.48 16.61
CA GLU A 181 7.10 15.92 16.87
C GLU A 181 6.28 16.18 18.15
N GLY A 182 5.47 15.22 18.60
CA GLY A 182 4.75 15.30 19.88
C GLY A 182 3.80 16.50 19.98
N ARG A 183 3.33 17.04 18.85
CA ARG A 183 2.47 18.22 18.82
C ARG A 183 1.03 17.84 19.23
N ALA A 184 0.76 17.95 20.53
CA ALA A 184 -0.58 17.78 21.11
C ALA A 184 -1.51 19.00 20.92
N GLN A 185 -1.09 20.01 20.14
CA GLN A 185 -1.91 21.19 19.90
C GLN A 185 -3.03 20.86 18.92
N THR A 186 -4.27 21.07 19.32
CA THR A 186 -5.49 20.82 18.53
C THR A 186 -5.49 21.52 17.16
N ALA A 187 -4.78 22.64 17.00
CA ALA A 187 -4.65 23.37 15.73
C ALA A 187 -3.75 22.69 14.68
N PHE A 188 -2.89 21.74 15.09
CA PHE A 188 -2.00 21.02 14.17
C PHE A 188 -2.73 19.98 13.31
N TRP A 189 -3.66 19.24 13.91
CA TRP A 189 -4.31 18.09 13.29
C TRP A 189 -5.12 18.42 12.03
N PRO A 190 -5.89 19.53 11.96
CA PRO A 190 -6.53 19.96 10.72
C PRO A 190 -5.54 20.15 9.56
N ALA A 191 -4.38 20.76 9.82
CA ALA A 191 -3.35 20.95 8.81
C ALA A 191 -2.66 19.62 8.44
N TRP A 192 -2.42 18.75 9.42
CA TRP A 192 -1.85 17.43 9.17
C TRP A 192 -2.76 16.55 8.30
N GLY A 193 -4.07 16.55 8.55
CA GLY A 193 -5.05 15.87 7.69
C GLY A 193 -4.96 16.33 6.23
N ARG A 194 -4.83 17.64 6.00
CA ARG A 194 -4.61 18.21 4.64
C ARG A 194 -3.31 17.76 4.00
N TRP A 195 -2.24 17.58 4.76
CA TRP A 195 -0.96 17.14 4.22
C TRP A 195 -0.97 15.66 3.86
N VAL A 196 -1.64 14.81 4.63
CA VAL A 196 -1.69 13.35 4.39
C VAL A 196 -2.65 12.99 3.26
N ARG A 197 -3.79 13.69 3.15
CA ARG A 197 -4.88 13.31 2.24
C ARG A 197 -4.45 13.15 0.77
N PRO A 198 -3.65 14.04 0.16
CA PRO A 198 -3.22 13.88 -1.23
C PRO A 198 -2.37 12.62 -1.45
N TRP A 199 -1.49 12.29 -0.51
CA TRP A 199 -0.66 11.07 -0.59
C TRP A 199 -1.50 9.82 -0.43
N ALA A 200 -2.42 9.81 0.54
CA ALA A 200 -3.35 8.70 0.73
C ALA A 200 -4.23 8.49 -0.51
N LEU A 201 -4.71 9.58 -1.12
CA LEU A 201 -5.59 9.51 -2.29
C LEU A 201 -4.85 9.01 -3.53
N ALA A 202 -3.66 9.55 -3.79
CA ALA A 202 -2.83 9.08 -4.90
C ALA A 202 -2.49 7.60 -4.76
N SER A 203 -2.05 7.18 -3.56
CA SER A 203 -1.71 5.78 -3.28
C SER A 203 -2.91 4.86 -3.42
N TRP A 204 -4.05 5.24 -2.85
CA TRP A 204 -5.29 4.46 -2.95
C TRP A 204 -5.82 4.39 -4.39
N ALA A 205 -5.73 5.46 -5.18
CA ALA A 205 -6.15 5.47 -6.57
C ALA A 205 -5.27 4.55 -7.43
N PHE A 206 -3.95 4.65 -7.32
CA PHE A 206 -3.03 3.73 -8.01
C PHE A 206 -3.26 2.28 -7.61
N LEU A 207 -3.47 2.02 -6.32
CA LEU A 207 -3.79 0.69 -5.82
C LEU A 207 -5.11 0.16 -6.39
N THR A 208 -6.14 1.02 -6.50
CA THR A 208 -7.44 0.66 -7.09
C THR A 208 -7.29 0.27 -8.55
N VAL A 209 -6.56 1.07 -9.35
CA VAL A 209 -6.32 0.76 -10.77
C VAL A 209 -5.48 -0.51 -10.91
N GLY A 210 -4.43 -0.65 -10.09
CA GLY A 210 -3.62 -1.86 -10.03
C GLY A 210 -4.48 -3.09 -9.76
N ILE A 211 -5.24 -3.11 -8.66
CA ILE A 211 -6.11 -4.24 -8.31
C ILE A 211 -7.13 -4.52 -9.43
N THR A 212 -7.76 -3.50 -10.00
CA THR A 212 -8.74 -3.66 -11.08
C THR A 212 -8.14 -4.32 -12.31
N LEU A 213 -6.94 -3.89 -12.74
CA LEU A 213 -6.23 -4.51 -13.87
C LEU A 213 -5.80 -5.95 -13.57
N GLY A 214 -5.38 -6.21 -12.32
CA GLY A 214 -5.03 -7.56 -11.88
C GLY A 214 -6.24 -8.50 -11.90
N SER A 215 -7.38 -8.06 -11.35
CA SER A 215 -8.66 -8.78 -11.39
C SER A 215 -9.16 -9.01 -12.82
N PHE A 216 -9.01 -8.02 -13.70
CA PHE A 216 -9.37 -8.15 -15.11
C PHE A 216 -8.54 -9.24 -15.79
N TRP A 217 -7.21 -9.17 -15.65
CA TRP A 217 -6.30 -10.19 -16.17
C TRP A 217 -6.61 -11.59 -15.62
N ALA A 218 -6.78 -11.71 -14.31
CA ALA A 218 -7.10 -12.98 -13.66
C ALA A 218 -8.41 -13.60 -14.17
N TYR A 219 -9.42 -12.77 -14.45
CA TYR A 219 -10.72 -13.22 -14.96
C TYR A 219 -10.60 -13.96 -16.31
N TYR A 220 -9.82 -13.42 -17.27
CA TYR A 220 -9.74 -14.01 -18.61
C TYR A 220 -8.53 -14.92 -18.83
N GLU A 221 -7.41 -14.70 -18.15
CA GLU A 221 -6.18 -15.49 -18.36
C GLU A 221 -6.14 -16.73 -17.46
N LEU A 222 -6.56 -16.60 -16.21
CA LEU A 222 -6.50 -17.70 -15.24
C LEU A 222 -7.76 -18.57 -15.25
N GLY A 223 -8.79 -18.16 -15.99
CA GLY A 223 -9.99 -18.96 -16.25
C GLY A 223 -10.81 -19.30 -15.01
N TRP A 224 -10.64 -18.54 -13.92
CA TRP A 224 -11.22 -18.91 -12.63
C TRP A 224 -12.76 -18.81 -12.60
N GLY A 225 -13.37 -18.13 -13.59
CA GLY A 225 -14.82 -17.96 -13.65
C GLY A 225 -15.35 -16.79 -12.80
N GLY A 226 -14.46 -15.90 -12.33
CA GLY A 226 -14.79 -14.72 -11.54
C GLY A 226 -13.64 -13.71 -11.48
N TRP A 227 -13.90 -12.54 -10.90
CA TRP A 227 -12.94 -11.43 -10.84
C TRP A 227 -12.06 -11.42 -9.59
N TRP A 228 -12.36 -12.29 -8.62
CA TRP A 228 -11.69 -12.36 -7.31
C TRP A 228 -11.87 -13.75 -6.70
N PHE A 229 -10.78 -14.34 -6.20
CA PHE A 229 -10.78 -15.72 -5.66
C PHE A 229 -10.35 -15.82 -4.20
N TRP A 230 -10.05 -14.68 -3.57
CA TRP A 230 -9.54 -14.62 -2.20
C TRP A 230 -8.20 -15.34 -2.03
N ASP A 231 -7.40 -15.39 -3.10
CA ASP A 231 -6.03 -15.91 -3.03
C ASP A 231 -5.19 -15.02 -2.08
N PRO A 232 -4.22 -15.58 -1.33
CA PRO A 232 -3.42 -14.79 -0.39
C PRO A 232 -2.71 -13.58 -1.01
N VAL A 233 -2.34 -13.63 -2.30
CA VAL A 233 -1.72 -12.48 -3.00
C VAL A 233 -2.75 -11.41 -3.33
N GLU A 234 -3.96 -11.79 -3.72
CA GLU A 234 -5.08 -10.87 -3.86
C GLU A 234 -5.39 -10.19 -2.51
N ASN A 235 -5.52 -10.98 -1.44
CA ASN A 235 -5.78 -10.50 -0.09
C ASN A 235 -4.68 -9.55 0.42
N ALA A 236 -3.42 -9.85 0.11
CA ALA A 236 -2.28 -9.01 0.44
C ALA A 236 -2.43 -7.58 -0.14
N SER A 237 -3.03 -7.44 -1.33
CA SER A 237 -3.28 -6.13 -1.95
C SER A 237 -4.54 -5.45 -1.43
N PHE A 238 -5.51 -6.24 -0.99
CA PHE A 238 -6.79 -5.72 -0.53
C PHE A 238 -6.73 -5.14 0.89
N MET A 239 -5.92 -5.71 1.78
CA MET A 239 -5.72 -5.19 3.14
C MET A 239 -5.26 -3.72 3.18
N PRO A 240 -4.17 -3.30 2.47
CA PRO A 240 -3.78 -1.90 2.44
C PRO A 240 -4.81 -1.02 1.71
N TRP A 241 -5.58 -1.56 0.77
CA TRP A 241 -6.67 -0.83 0.11
C TRP A 241 -7.79 -0.47 1.09
N LEU A 242 -8.24 -1.43 1.92
CA LEU A 242 -9.26 -1.21 2.95
C LEU A 242 -8.78 -0.22 4.02
N ALA A 243 -7.55 -0.39 4.51
CA ALA A 243 -6.94 0.54 5.46
C ALA A 243 -6.76 1.94 4.86
N GLY A 244 -6.38 2.03 3.58
CA GLY A 244 -6.27 3.28 2.83
C GLY A 244 -7.61 3.99 2.61
N ALA A 245 -8.67 3.24 2.31
CA ALA A 245 -10.03 3.75 2.21
C ALA A 245 -10.49 4.34 3.56
N ALA A 246 -10.26 3.62 4.67
CA ALA A 246 -10.55 4.12 6.00
C ALA A 246 -9.71 5.37 6.34
N LEU A 247 -8.42 5.36 5.97
CA LEU A 247 -7.52 6.50 6.16
C LEU A 247 -8.04 7.76 5.47
N LEU A 248 -8.51 7.65 4.22
CA LEU A 248 -9.06 8.78 3.47
C LEU A 248 -10.26 9.41 4.17
N HIS A 249 -11.22 8.59 4.60
CA HIS A 249 -12.40 9.06 5.32
C HIS A 249 -12.02 9.68 6.67
N SER A 250 -11.11 9.04 7.42
CA SER A 250 -10.61 9.55 8.70
C SER A 250 -9.84 10.87 8.55
N ALA A 251 -9.05 11.01 7.47
CA ALA A 251 -8.30 12.22 7.17
C ALA A 251 -9.22 13.42 6.88
N VAL A 252 -10.35 13.21 6.22
CA VAL A 252 -11.36 14.26 5.99
C VAL A 252 -11.95 14.76 7.32
N VAL A 253 -12.26 13.85 8.25
CA VAL A 253 -12.74 14.24 9.60
C VAL A 253 -11.64 15.01 10.34
N THR A 254 -10.41 14.51 10.32
CA THR A 254 -9.27 15.15 10.97
C THR A 254 -9.02 16.55 10.43
N GLU A 255 -9.04 16.72 9.12
CA GLU A 255 -8.89 18.01 8.45
C GLU A 255 -10.01 19.00 8.78
N ARG A 256 -11.26 18.55 8.71
CA ARG A 256 -12.41 19.45 8.86
C ARG A 256 -12.67 19.79 10.33
N ARG A 257 -12.40 18.85 11.24
CA ARG A 257 -12.89 18.89 12.63
C ARG A 257 -11.80 18.80 13.68
N GLY A 258 -10.57 18.45 13.30
CA GLY A 258 -9.50 18.14 14.25
C GLY A 258 -9.79 16.93 15.13
N ALA A 259 -10.80 16.12 14.79
CA ALA A 259 -11.21 14.92 15.51
C ALA A 259 -10.62 13.66 14.88
N LEU A 260 -10.55 12.57 15.65
CA LEU A 260 -10.02 11.27 15.20
C LEU A 260 -8.54 11.31 14.77
N ALA A 261 -7.76 12.25 15.30
CA ALA A 261 -6.34 12.36 15.00
C ALA A 261 -5.58 11.05 15.27
N GLY A 262 -5.76 10.47 16.47
CA GLY A 262 -5.16 9.19 16.83
C GLY A 262 -5.55 8.05 15.89
N TRP A 263 -6.82 7.96 15.50
CA TRP A 263 -7.31 6.95 14.57
C TRP A 263 -6.72 7.11 13.17
N THR A 264 -6.61 8.36 12.68
CA THR A 264 -6.04 8.66 11.37
C THR A 264 -4.55 8.34 11.32
N VAL A 265 -3.82 8.64 12.40
CA VAL A 265 -2.41 8.24 12.54
C VAL A 265 -2.28 6.72 12.55
N PHE A 266 -3.11 6.01 13.32
CA PHE A 266 -3.12 4.55 13.35
C PHE A 266 -3.34 3.95 11.95
N LEU A 267 -4.34 4.43 11.21
CA LEU A 267 -4.64 3.98 9.86
C LEU A 267 -3.50 4.27 8.86
N ALA A 268 -2.81 5.40 9.00
CA ALA A 268 -1.66 5.74 8.17
C ALA A 268 -0.47 4.80 8.42
N LEU A 269 -0.27 4.37 9.67
CA LEU A 269 0.73 3.34 10.01
C LEU A 269 0.31 1.97 9.49
N LEU A 270 -0.97 1.61 9.66
CA LEU A 270 -1.52 0.32 9.28
C LEU A 270 -1.47 0.08 7.76
N ALA A 271 -1.83 1.07 6.94
CA ALA A 271 -1.88 0.91 5.47
C ALA A 271 -0.52 0.52 4.87
N PHE A 272 0.57 1.19 5.26
CA PHE A 272 1.90 0.80 4.78
C PHE A 272 2.42 -0.48 5.45
N THR A 273 2.04 -0.74 6.70
CA THR A 273 2.36 -2.00 7.38
C THR A 273 1.75 -3.20 6.64
N PHE A 274 0.50 -3.09 6.19
CA PHE A 274 -0.12 -4.11 5.35
C PHE A 274 0.53 -4.22 3.97
N SER A 275 1.03 -3.12 3.40
CA SER A 275 1.81 -3.17 2.16
C SER A 275 3.12 -3.95 2.35
N MET A 276 3.83 -3.74 3.47
CA MET A 276 5.04 -4.50 3.82
C MET A 276 4.74 -5.96 4.18
N LEU A 277 3.62 -6.21 4.88
CA LEU A 277 3.15 -7.57 5.15
C LEU A 277 2.86 -8.30 3.84
N GLY A 278 2.17 -7.65 2.88
CA GLY A 278 1.94 -8.22 1.57
C GLY A 278 3.24 -8.55 0.84
N ALA A 279 4.24 -7.68 0.90
CA ALA A 279 5.57 -7.97 0.35
C ALA A 279 6.20 -9.22 1.00
N PHE A 280 6.07 -9.40 2.30
CA PHE A 280 6.51 -10.63 2.99
C PHE A 280 5.70 -11.85 2.53
N LEU A 281 4.37 -11.78 2.50
CA LEU A 281 3.50 -12.90 2.16
C LEU A 281 3.75 -13.43 0.74
N VAL A 282 3.94 -12.54 -0.24
CA VAL A 282 4.11 -12.93 -1.65
C VAL A 282 5.54 -13.42 -1.99
N ARG A 283 6.53 -13.08 -1.14
CA ARG A 283 7.96 -13.29 -1.45
C ARG A 283 8.71 -14.20 -0.47
N SER A 284 8.09 -14.59 0.64
CA SER A 284 8.72 -15.44 1.65
C SER A 284 8.62 -16.93 1.34
N GLY A 285 7.75 -17.33 0.40
CA GLY A 285 7.43 -18.73 0.15
C GLY A 285 6.66 -19.41 1.30
N VAL A 286 6.21 -18.64 2.29
CA VAL A 286 5.48 -19.15 3.47
C VAL A 286 4.03 -19.52 3.11
N LEU A 287 3.51 -18.97 2.01
CA LEU A 287 2.19 -19.31 1.47
C LEU A 287 2.33 -20.14 0.20
N THR A 288 1.49 -21.15 0.05
CA THR A 288 1.21 -21.77 -1.24
C THR A 288 0.28 -20.85 -2.04
N SER A 289 0.80 -20.18 -3.06
CA SER A 289 0.00 -19.36 -3.99
C SER A 289 0.55 -19.46 -5.40
N VAL A 290 -0.35 -19.45 -6.38
CA VAL A 290 0.00 -19.44 -7.81
C VAL A 290 0.66 -18.12 -8.25
N HIS A 291 0.53 -17.05 -7.46
CA HIS A 291 1.14 -15.74 -7.73
C HIS A 291 2.44 -15.48 -6.95
N ALA A 292 2.93 -16.46 -6.18
CA ALA A 292 4.15 -16.27 -5.40
C ALA A 292 5.38 -16.24 -6.33
N PHE A 293 6.25 -15.23 -6.16
CA PHE A 293 7.41 -15.02 -7.04
C PHE A 293 8.64 -15.86 -6.66
N ALA A 294 8.79 -16.26 -5.39
CA ALA A 294 9.97 -16.99 -4.92
C ALA A 294 9.71 -17.75 -3.60
N VAL A 295 10.43 -18.86 -3.41
CA VAL A 295 10.51 -19.64 -2.16
C VAL A 295 11.96 -19.60 -1.68
N ASP A 296 12.33 -18.54 -0.95
CA ASP A 296 13.67 -18.39 -0.36
C ASP A 296 13.52 -17.94 1.11
N PRO A 297 13.83 -18.83 2.08
CA PRO A 297 13.73 -18.53 3.51
C PRO A 297 14.54 -17.29 3.93
N GLN A 298 15.69 -17.03 3.30
CA GLN A 298 16.53 -15.88 3.65
C GLN A 298 15.85 -14.56 3.29
N ARG A 299 15.17 -14.51 2.13
CA ARG A 299 14.39 -13.34 1.69
C ARG A 299 13.19 -13.11 2.59
N GLY A 300 12.48 -14.18 2.95
CA GLY A 300 11.36 -14.15 3.89
C GLY A 300 11.76 -13.58 5.25
N MET A 301 12.86 -14.08 5.84
CA MET A 301 13.37 -13.60 7.13
C MET A 301 13.75 -12.12 7.09
N MET A 302 14.40 -11.64 6.02
CA MET A 302 14.77 -10.23 5.91
C MET A 302 13.54 -9.31 5.82
N LEU A 303 12.54 -9.69 5.02
CA LEU A 303 11.29 -8.93 4.92
C LEU A 303 10.52 -8.93 6.25
N LEU A 304 10.50 -10.07 6.95
CA LEU A 304 9.91 -10.17 8.29
C LEU A 304 10.66 -9.29 9.31
N ALA A 305 11.99 -9.24 9.25
CA ALA A 305 12.80 -8.36 10.11
C ALA A 305 12.55 -6.88 9.80
N ILE A 306 12.49 -6.49 8.52
CA ILE A 306 12.14 -5.12 8.11
C ILE A 306 10.74 -4.77 8.63
N LEU A 307 9.76 -5.65 8.43
CA LEU A 307 8.38 -5.47 8.92
C LEU A 307 8.36 -5.32 10.44
N GLY A 308 8.97 -6.25 11.18
CA GLY A 308 8.99 -6.27 12.63
C GLY A 308 9.67 -5.04 13.23
N ILE A 309 10.82 -4.62 12.69
CA ILE A 309 11.53 -3.43 13.16
C ILE A 309 10.73 -2.16 12.85
N THR A 310 10.27 -1.99 11.61
CA THR A 310 9.62 -0.75 11.18
C THR A 310 8.21 -0.60 11.75
N ALA A 311 7.36 -1.64 11.62
CA ALA A 311 6.02 -1.64 12.18
C ALA A 311 6.06 -1.68 13.71
N GLY A 312 6.90 -2.52 14.31
CA GLY A 312 7.06 -2.61 15.75
C GLY A 312 7.49 -1.28 16.37
N ALA A 313 8.51 -0.62 15.83
CA ALA A 313 8.92 0.70 16.30
C ALA A 313 7.84 1.77 16.11
N ALA A 314 7.14 1.78 14.97
CA ALA A 314 6.10 2.76 14.70
C ALA A 314 4.86 2.58 15.60
N PHE A 315 4.40 1.35 15.80
CA PHE A 315 3.26 1.06 16.68
C PHE A 315 3.62 1.18 18.16
N ALA A 316 4.86 0.87 18.57
CA ALA A 316 5.32 1.15 19.93
C ALA A 316 5.35 2.66 20.19
N LEU A 317 5.86 3.46 19.25
CA LEU A 317 5.82 4.92 19.34
C LEU A 317 4.37 5.45 19.36
N PHE A 318 3.49 4.87 18.55
CA PHE A 318 2.06 5.19 18.57
C PHE A 318 1.45 4.89 19.93
N ALA A 319 1.65 3.69 20.49
CA ALA A 319 1.13 3.30 21.79
C ALA A 319 1.62 4.24 22.91
N TRP A 320 2.89 4.65 22.87
CA TRP A 320 3.45 5.60 23.83
C TRP A 320 2.82 7.01 23.71
N ARG A 321 2.56 7.49 22.49
CA ARG A 321 2.05 8.84 22.24
C ARG A 321 0.54 8.94 22.19
N ALA A 322 -0.19 7.85 21.96
CA ALA A 322 -1.64 7.82 21.78
C ALA A 322 -2.43 8.54 22.90
N PRO A 323 -2.07 8.42 24.19
CA PRO A 323 -2.76 9.14 25.27
C PRO A 323 -2.69 10.68 25.15
N GLN A 324 -1.68 11.20 24.44
CA GLN A 324 -1.48 12.63 24.19
C GLN A 324 -2.21 13.11 22.92
N LEU A 325 -2.69 12.20 22.07
CA LEU A 325 -3.42 12.50 20.83
C LEU A 325 -4.90 12.83 21.09
N LYS A 326 -5.23 13.27 22.31
CA LYS A 326 -6.58 13.69 22.70
C LYS A 326 -6.90 15.02 22.01
N GLY A 327 -7.67 14.93 20.93
CA GLY A 327 -8.15 16.10 20.19
C GLY A 327 -9.38 15.76 19.37
N GLY A 328 -10.37 16.66 19.40
CA GLY A 328 -11.52 16.62 18.51
C GLY A 328 -12.78 17.26 19.07
N GLY A 329 -13.47 18.06 18.24
CA GLY A 329 -14.73 18.70 18.62
C GLY A 329 -15.85 17.69 18.86
N LEU A 330 -16.66 17.95 19.88
CA LEU A 330 -17.86 17.16 20.21
C LEU A 330 -18.81 17.09 18.99
N PHE A 331 -19.32 15.90 18.71
CA PHE A 331 -20.34 15.65 17.69
C PHE A 331 -21.39 14.67 18.21
N ALA A 332 -22.63 14.82 17.76
CA ALA A 332 -23.70 13.89 18.07
C ALA A 332 -23.48 12.56 17.32
N PRO A 333 -23.88 11.40 17.87
CA PRO A 333 -23.76 10.11 17.19
C PRO A 333 -24.40 10.13 15.79
N VAL A 334 -25.55 10.78 15.66
CA VAL A 334 -26.18 11.07 14.37
C VAL A 334 -25.56 12.34 13.78
N SER A 335 -24.50 12.16 13.00
CA SER A 335 -23.79 13.22 12.28
C SER A 335 -22.94 12.63 11.17
N ARG A 336 -22.41 13.49 10.29
CA ARG A 336 -21.43 13.07 9.28
C ARG A 336 -20.18 12.46 9.93
N GLU A 337 -19.71 13.00 11.05
CA GLU A 337 -18.62 12.43 11.84
C GLU A 337 -18.95 11.00 12.29
N GLY A 338 -20.12 10.80 12.90
CA GLY A 338 -20.57 9.48 13.38
C GLY A 338 -20.68 8.44 12.26
N ALA A 339 -21.23 8.83 11.11
CA ALA A 339 -21.30 7.94 9.94
C ALA A 339 -19.91 7.58 9.40
N LEU A 340 -18.96 8.53 9.38
CA LEU A 340 -17.58 8.26 8.96
C LEU A 340 -16.82 7.40 9.97
N VAL A 341 -17.09 7.53 11.27
CA VAL A 341 -16.58 6.61 12.30
C VAL A 341 -17.10 5.20 12.06
N LEU A 342 -18.40 5.05 11.81
CA LEU A 342 -19.02 3.75 11.56
C LEU A 342 -18.47 3.10 10.28
N ASN A 343 -18.35 3.87 9.20
CA ASN A 343 -17.69 3.43 7.97
C ASN A 343 -16.26 2.94 8.22
N ASN A 344 -15.47 3.70 8.98
CA ASN A 344 -14.11 3.30 9.31
C ASN A 344 -14.07 2.02 10.16
N LEU A 345 -14.99 1.88 11.13
CA LEU A 345 -15.09 0.67 11.93
C LEU A 345 -15.33 -0.55 11.03
N PHE A 346 -16.30 -0.47 10.11
CA PHE A 346 -16.56 -1.54 9.14
C PHE A 346 -15.34 -1.83 8.25
N LEU A 347 -14.73 -0.81 7.63
CA LEU A 347 -13.55 -1.03 6.77
C LEU A 347 -12.36 -1.64 7.52
N THR A 348 -12.13 -1.24 8.77
CA THR A 348 -11.06 -1.83 9.60
C THR A 348 -11.37 -3.24 10.06
N ALA A 349 -12.64 -3.52 10.42
CA ALA A 349 -13.08 -4.87 10.75
C ALA A 349 -13.01 -5.81 9.53
N ALA A 350 -13.38 -5.31 8.34
CA ALA A 350 -13.22 -6.01 7.07
C ALA A 350 -11.75 -6.35 6.82
N ALA A 351 -10.84 -5.38 6.99
CA ALA A 351 -9.40 -5.61 6.86
C ALA A 351 -8.87 -6.63 7.88
N ALA A 352 -9.38 -6.61 9.11
CA ALA A 352 -9.03 -7.59 10.14
C ALA A 352 -9.51 -9.00 9.79
N THR A 353 -10.73 -9.14 9.25
CA THR A 353 -11.23 -10.42 8.72
C THR A 353 -10.34 -10.95 7.59
N VAL A 354 -9.92 -10.09 6.64
CA VAL A 354 -9.01 -10.48 5.56
C VAL A 354 -7.65 -10.91 6.11
N LEU A 355 -7.10 -10.14 7.05
CA LEU A 355 -5.84 -10.45 7.74
C LEU A 355 -5.90 -11.80 8.45
N LEU A 356 -6.97 -12.04 9.23
CA LEU A 356 -7.16 -13.29 9.96
C LEU A 356 -7.31 -14.46 9.00
N GLY A 357 -8.17 -14.36 7.98
CA GLY A 357 -8.31 -15.42 6.99
C GLY A 357 -7.02 -15.74 6.24
N THR A 358 -6.18 -14.73 6.00
CA THR A 358 -4.90 -14.90 5.29
C THR A 358 -3.79 -15.47 6.19
N LEU A 359 -3.71 -15.04 7.46
CA LEU A 359 -2.63 -15.45 8.37
C LEU A 359 -2.96 -16.69 9.21
N TYR A 360 -4.24 -17.01 9.41
CA TYR A 360 -4.64 -18.11 10.27
C TYR A 360 -4.07 -19.48 9.84
N PRO A 361 -4.05 -19.85 8.54
CA PRO A 361 -3.36 -21.06 8.09
C PRO A 361 -1.90 -21.13 8.53
N LEU A 362 -1.17 -20.01 8.40
CA LEU A 362 0.25 -19.92 8.76
C LEU A 362 0.47 -20.07 10.27
N ILE A 363 -0.41 -19.46 11.07
CA ILE A 363 -0.35 -19.53 12.52
C ILE A 363 -0.63 -20.96 12.98
N LEU A 364 -1.63 -21.63 12.39
CA LEU A 364 -2.00 -23.00 12.74
C LEU A 364 -0.88 -23.99 12.38
N GLU A 365 -0.30 -23.84 11.19
CA GLU A 365 0.82 -24.66 10.74
C GLU A 365 2.03 -24.48 11.67
N ALA A 366 2.39 -23.24 12.01
CA ALA A 366 3.50 -22.98 12.91
C ALA A 366 3.27 -23.49 14.35
N ALA A 367 2.02 -23.49 14.83
CA ALA A 367 1.70 -23.89 16.21
C ALA A 367 1.46 -25.40 16.38
N SER A 368 0.93 -26.07 15.35
CA SER A 368 0.43 -27.45 15.45
C SER A 368 0.93 -28.38 14.35
N GLY A 369 1.59 -27.86 13.31
CA GLY A 369 1.95 -28.60 12.10
C GLY A 369 0.76 -28.93 11.19
N ALA A 370 -0.47 -28.57 11.58
CA ALA A 370 -1.65 -28.81 10.77
C ALA A 370 -1.79 -27.76 9.67
N THR A 371 -2.00 -28.21 8.44
CA THR A 371 -2.23 -27.33 7.28
C THR A 371 -3.73 -27.27 6.98
N ILE A 372 -4.23 -26.05 6.79
CA ILE A 372 -5.60 -25.79 6.35
C ILE A 372 -5.58 -24.81 5.19
N SER A 373 -6.64 -24.80 4.40
CA SER A 373 -6.88 -23.76 3.40
C SER A 373 -8.07 -22.90 3.83
N VAL A 374 -7.90 -21.58 3.75
CA VAL A 374 -8.96 -20.61 3.96
C VAL A 374 -9.25 -19.95 2.62
N GLY A 375 -10.45 -20.19 2.08
CA GLY A 375 -10.86 -19.69 0.77
C GLY A 375 -12.22 -18.99 0.80
N PRO A 376 -12.90 -18.88 -0.36
CA PRO A 376 -14.15 -18.14 -0.52
C PRO A 376 -15.24 -18.39 0.55
N PRO A 377 -15.47 -19.63 1.05
CA PRO A 377 -16.50 -19.88 2.07
C PRO A 377 -16.30 -19.08 3.37
N TYR A 378 -15.06 -18.91 3.83
CA TYR A 378 -14.77 -18.13 5.02
C TYR A 378 -15.12 -16.65 4.81
N PHE A 379 -14.70 -16.08 3.69
CA PHE A 379 -14.95 -14.67 3.37
C PHE A 379 -16.43 -14.40 3.07
N ALA A 380 -17.13 -15.36 2.45
CA ALA A 380 -18.58 -15.30 2.26
C ALA A 380 -19.34 -15.30 3.60
N ALA A 381 -18.86 -16.03 4.60
CA ALA A 381 -19.48 -16.07 5.93
C ALA A 381 -19.13 -14.87 6.82
N THR A 382 -18.00 -14.20 6.58
CA THR A 382 -17.46 -13.17 7.48
C THR A 382 -17.42 -11.79 6.84
N PHE A 383 -16.69 -11.63 5.74
CA PHE A 383 -16.48 -10.37 5.05
C PHE A 383 -17.77 -9.88 4.36
N VAL A 384 -18.49 -10.76 3.68
CA VAL A 384 -19.69 -10.36 2.90
C VAL A 384 -20.80 -9.77 3.78
N PRO A 385 -21.26 -10.40 4.87
CA PRO A 385 -22.29 -9.81 5.74
C PRO A 385 -21.87 -8.45 6.30
N LEU A 386 -20.59 -8.34 6.68
CA LEU A 386 -20.01 -7.11 7.20
C LEU A 386 -20.07 -5.98 6.17
N MET A 387 -19.71 -6.26 4.92
CA MET A 387 -19.77 -5.27 3.84
C MET A 387 -21.19 -4.95 3.38
N VAL A 388 -22.11 -5.92 3.41
CA VAL A 388 -23.54 -5.69 3.13
C VAL A 388 -24.10 -4.65 4.10
N VAL A 389 -23.84 -4.80 5.41
CA VAL A 389 -24.28 -3.82 6.41
C VAL A 389 -23.60 -2.46 6.17
N ALA A 390 -22.30 -2.46 5.87
CA ALA A 390 -21.58 -1.22 5.56
C ALA A 390 -22.21 -0.47 4.36
N PHE A 391 -22.55 -1.17 3.28
CA PHE A 391 -23.15 -0.58 2.09
C PHE A 391 -24.58 -0.05 2.28
N ILE A 392 -25.34 -0.62 3.22
CA ILE A 392 -26.66 -0.09 3.58
C ILE A 392 -26.51 1.27 4.30
N ILE A 393 -25.49 1.41 5.14
CA ILE A 393 -25.29 2.59 5.98
C ILE A 393 -24.55 3.71 5.24
N LEU A 394 -23.62 3.35 4.35
CA LEU A 394 -22.69 4.26 3.68
C LEU A 394 -23.38 5.45 2.97
N PRO A 395 -24.49 5.27 2.23
CA PRO A 395 -25.18 6.38 1.55
C PRO A 395 -25.70 7.47 2.49
N ALA A 396 -25.97 7.16 3.77
CA ALA A 396 -26.46 8.13 4.73
C ALA A 396 -25.39 9.17 5.12
N GLY A 397 -24.11 8.77 5.17
CA GLY A 397 -23.02 9.61 5.66
C GLY A 397 -22.91 10.97 4.95
N PRO A 398 -22.82 11.02 3.60
CA PRO A 398 -22.78 12.27 2.85
C PRO A 398 -24.01 13.17 3.04
N LEU A 399 -25.18 12.58 3.32
CA LEU A 399 -26.44 13.32 3.50
C LEU A 399 -26.56 13.96 4.89
N LEU A 400 -25.87 13.43 5.89
CA LEU A 400 -25.84 14.01 7.23
C LEU A 400 -24.95 15.26 7.26
N ALA A 401 -25.34 16.25 8.06
CA ALA A 401 -24.54 17.43 8.33
C ALA A 401 -23.46 17.14 9.40
N TRP A 402 -22.42 17.97 9.42
CA TRP A 402 -21.40 17.94 10.48
C TRP A 402 -22.01 18.35 11.84
N LYS A 403 -21.43 17.90 12.96
CA LYS A 403 -21.91 18.08 14.36
C LYS A 403 -23.22 17.37 14.68
N ARG A 404 -24.28 17.61 13.91
CA ARG A 404 -25.62 17.06 14.14
C ARG A 404 -26.33 16.92 12.81
N GLY A 405 -26.70 15.69 12.48
CA GLY A 405 -27.43 15.37 11.25
C GLY A 405 -28.94 15.29 11.46
N ASP A 406 -29.67 15.41 10.35
CA ASP A 406 -31.11 15.15 10.26
C ASP A 406 -31.31 13.75 9.68
N LEU A 407 -31.49 12.76 10.57
CA LEU A 407 -31.67 11.36 10.16
C LEU A 407 -32.99 11.13 9.42
N PRO A 408 -34.16 11.63 9.88
CA PRO A 408 -35.40 11.52 9.11
C PRO A 408 -35.28 12.08 7.69
N GLY A 409 -34.70 13.27 7.52
CA GLY A 409 -34.50 13.86 6.21
C GLY A 409 -33.53 13.07 5.33
N ALA A 410 -32.47 12.49 5.90
CA ALA A 410 -31.57 11.61 5.17
C ALA A 410 -32.28 10.31 4.72
N VAL A 411 -33.03 9.67 5.62
CA VAL A 411 -33.78 8.44 5.34
C VAL A 411 -34.84 8.67 4.26
N GLN A 412 -35.56 9.79 4.30
CA GLN A 412 -36.55 10.11 3.28
C GLN A 412 -35.93 10.17 1.88
N ARG A 413 -34.78 10.84 1.73
CA ARG A 413 -34.06 10.93 0.45
C ARG A 413 -33.52 9.58 0.00
N LEU A 414 -33.00 8.79 0.93
CA LEU A 414 -32.53 7.43 0.63
C LEU A 414 -33.66 6.49 0.25
N ALA A 415 -34.84 6.62 0.85
CA ALA A 415 -36.01 5.82 0.50
C ALA A 415 -36.45 6.09 -0.95
N VAL A 416 -36.43 7.36 -1.38
CA VAL A 416 -36.70 7.72 -2.79
C VAL A 416 -35.65 7.11 -3.72
N ALA A 417 -34.35 7.25 -3.39
CA ALA A 417 -33.28 6.66 -4.18
C ALA A 417 -33.37 5.12 -4.24
N ALA A 418 -33.71 4.47 -3.14
CA ALA A 418 -33.93 3.02 -3.07
C ALA A 418 -35.11 2.59 -3.94
N GLY A 419 -36.23 3.33 -3.91
CA GLY A 419 -37.36 3.11 -4.79
C GLY A 419 -36.97 3.22 -6.27
N GLN A 420 -36.22 4.25 -6.64
CA GLN A 420 -35.70 4.43 -8.00
C GLN A 420 -34.76 3.29 -8.43
N ALA A 421 -33.87 2.84 -7.53
CA ALA A 421 -32.98 1.72 -7.79
C ALA A 421 -33.75 0.41 -8.03
N ILE A 422 -34.77 0.13 -7.21
CA ILE A 422 -35.64 -1.05 -7.38
C ILE A 422 -36.40 -0.99 -8.71
N VAL A 423 -37.02 0.16 -9.03
CA VAL A 423 -37.72 0.33 -10.31
C VAL A 423 -36.75 0.14 -11.49
N SER A 424 -35.56 0.73 -11.42
CA SER A 424 -34.55 0.57 -12.48
C SER A 424 -34.09 -0.87 -12.64
N ALA A 425 -33.91 -1.61 -11.54
CA ALA A 425 -33.56 -3.02 -11.55
C ALA A 425 -34.68 -3.88 -12.16
N LEU A 426 -35.94 -3.61 -11.83
CA LEU A 426 -37.09 -4.31 -12.41
C LEU A 426 -37.24 -4.03 -13.91
N VAL A 427 -37.02 -2.79 -14.33
CA VAL A 427 -37.02 -2.42 -15.76
C VAL A 427 -35.89 -3.11 -16.50
N ALA A 428 -34.67 -3.08 -15.96
CA ALA A 428 -33.53 -3.76 -16.56
C ALA A 428 -33.77 -5.28 -16.67
N TYR A 429 -34.35 -5.89 -15.64
CA TYR A 429 -34.72 -7.30 -15.65
C TYR A 429 -35.80 -7.61 -16.70
N ALA A 430 -36.82 -6.76 -16.82
CA ALA A 430 -37.88 -6.94 -17.82
C ALA A 430 -37.39 -6.73 -19.27
N LEU A 431 -36.35 -5.94 -19.47
CA LEU A 431 -35.73 -5.68 -20.78
C LEU A 431 -34.58 -6.64 -21.10
N TRP A 432 -34.16 -7.47 -20.14
CA TRP A 432 -33.06 -8.41 -20.36
C TRP A 432 -33.58 -9.62 -21.14
N GLU A 433 -33.17 -9.72 -22.40
CA GLU A 433 -33.28 -10.95 -23.18
C GLU A 433 -31.99 -11.78 -22.97
N PRO A 434 -32.10 -13.02 -22.44
CA PRO A 434 -30.96 -13.84 -22.05
C PRO A 434 -30.12 -14.37 -23.23
#